data_AF-A0A537IFW8-F1
#
_entry.id   AF-A0A537IFW8-F1
#
_cell.length_a   1.000
_cell.length_b   1.000
_cell.length_c   1.000
_cell.angle_alpha   90.00
_cell.angle_beta   90.00
_cell.angle_gamma   90.00
#
_symmetry.space_group_name_H-M   'P 1'
#
loop_
_entity.id
_entity.type
_entity.pdbx_description
1 polymer ?
#
loop_
_entity_poly.entity_id
_entity_poly.type
_entity_poly.pdbx_seq_one_letter_code
_entity_poly.pdbx_strand_id
1 'polypeptide(L)' 'MKVLVVGSGGREHALAWRLAQGGGIQIYATPGNPGI' A
#
# COMPACT_ATOMS: atom_id res chain seq x y z
N MET A 1 -8.35 3.32 -9.82
CA MET A 1 -9.00 3.17 -8.50
C MET A 1 -8.05 3.65 -7.42
N LYS A 2 -8.54 4.36 -6.40
CA LYS A 2 -7.73 4.79 -5.25
C LYS A 2 -7.91 3.81 -4.10
N VAL A 3 -6.81 3.39 -3.48
CA VAL A 3 -6.80 2.43 -2.36
C VAL A 3 -6.03 3.01 -1.19
N LEU A 4 -6.59 2.91 0.02
CA LEU A 4 -5.92 3.28 1.27
C LEU A 4 -5.56 2.00 2.04
N VAL A 5 -4.28 1.82 2.36
CA VAL A 5 -3.77 0.75 3.21
C VAL A 5 -3.59 1.29 4.63
N VAL A 6 -4.21 0.64 5.62
CA VAL A 6 -4.17 1.08 7.02
C VAL A 6 -3.22 0.18 7.81
N GLY A 7 -2.20 0.79 8.41
CA GLY A 7 -1.17 0.16 9.22
C GLY A 7 0.26 0.52 8.76
N SER A 8 1.25 -0.03 9.45
CA SER A 8 2.67 0.29 9.26
C SER A 8 3.60 -0.93 9.31
N GLY A 9 3.05 -2.14 9.44
CA GLY A 9 3.84 -3.37 9.52
C GLY A 9 4.27 -3.89 8.16
N GLY A 10 5.07 -4.96 8.17
CA GLY A 10 5.49 -5.66 6.94
C GLY A 10 4.34 -6.28 6.15
N ARG A 11 3.22 -6.62 6.82
CA ARG A 11 2.01 -7.13 6.18
C ARG A 11 1.38 -6.08 5.26
N GLU A 12 1.22 -4.86 5.76
CA GLU A 12 0.66 -3.75 5.00
C GLU A 12 1.57 -3.39 3.82
N HIS A 13 2.89 -3.46 4.03
CA HIS A 13 3.86 -3.27 2.96
C HIS A 13 3.70 -4.30 1.85
N ALA A 14 3.67 -5.59 2.19
CA ALA A 14 3.53 -6.65 1.19
C ALA A 14 2.21 -6.52 0.39
N LEU A 15 1.14 -6.09 1.07
CA LEU A 15 -0.16 -5.86 0.45
C LEU A 15 -0.14 -4.64 -0.49
N ALA A 16 0.43 -3.51 -0.07
CA ALA A 16 0.63 -2.34 -0.91
C ALA A 16 1.50 -2.66 -2.14
N TRP A 17 2.61 -3.37 -1.93
CA TRP A 17 3.52 -3.80 -3.01
C TRP A 17 2.80 -4.66 -4.06
N ARG A 18 1.99 -5.64 -3.63
CA ARG A 18 1.27 -6.51 -4.57
C ARG A 18 0.19 -5.76 -5.35
N LEU A 19 -0.50 -4.82 -4.71
CA LEU A 19 -1.51 -3.97 -5.35
C LEU A 19 -0.88 -2.99 -6.36
N ALA A 20 0.32 -2.48 -6.10
CA ALA A 20 0.99 -1.51 -6.96
C ALA A 20 1.30 -2.06 -8.36
N GLN A 21 1.39 -3.38 -8.50
CA GLN A 21 1.61 -4.04 -9.78
C GLN A 21 0.36 -4.09 -10.68
N GLY A 22 -0.83 -3.76 -10.14
CA GLY A 22 -2.05 -3.64 -10.92
C GLY A 22 -2.11 -2.31 -11.66
N GLY A 23 -2.33 -2.34 -12.98
CA GLY A 23 -2.53 -1.12 -13.76
C GLY A 23 -3.74 -0.31 -13.27
N GLY A 24 -3.58 1.01 -13.18
CA GLY A 24 -4.66 1.93 -12.81
C GLY A 24 -5.00 1.96 -11.31
N ILE A 25 -4.15 1.42 -10.43
CA ILE A 25 -4.28 1.55 -8.98
C ILE A 25 -3.39 2.68 -8.47
N GLN A 26 -3.95 3.58 -7.68
CA GLN A 26 -3.21 4.59 -6.93
C GLN A 26 -3.31 4.28 -5.44
N ILE A 27 -2.18 4.06 -4.80
CA ILE A 27 -2.10 3.59 -3.41
C ILE A 27 -1.72 4.75 -2.50
N TYR A 28 -2.39 4.79 -1.35
CA TYR A 28 -2.08 5.63 -0.21
C TYR A 28 -1.93 4.74 1.03
N ALA A 29 -1.12 5.15 2.00
CA ALA A 29 -0.97 4.42 3.25
C ALA A 29 -1.05 5.36 4.46
N THR A 30 -1.58 4.86 5.58
CA THR A 30 -1.57 5.57 6.86
C THR A 30 -1.55 4.59 8.05
N PRO A 31 -0.66 4.75 9.05
CA PRO A 31 0.43 5.72 9.08
C PRO A 31 1.59 5.40 8.11
N GLY A 32 1.63 4.18 7.55
CA GLY A 32 2.69 3.78 6.60
C GLY A 32 4.04 3.50 7.28
N ASN A 33 5.02 3.12 6.46
CA ASN A 33 6.42 2.96 6.87
C ASN A 33 7.34 3.38 5.71
N PRO A 34 8.67 3.56 5.90
CA PRO A 34 9.57 4.04 4.86
C PRO A 34 9.67 3.15 3.60
N GLY A 35 9.13 1.93 3.62
CA GLY A 35 9.10 1.04 2.47
C GLY A 35 7.79 1.05 1.68
N ILE A 36 6.72 1.68 2.19
CA ILE A 36 5.42 1.83 1.51
C ILE A 36 5.35 3.19 0.82
#